data_AF-F4T747-F1
#
_entry.id   AF-F4T747-F1
#
_cell.length_a   1.000
_cell.length_b   1.000
_cell.length_c   1.000
_cell.angle_alpha   90.00
_cell.angle_beta   90.00
_cell.angle_gamma   90.00
#
_symmetry.space_group_name_H-M   'P 1'
#
loop_
_entity.id
_entity.type
_entity.pdbx_description
1 polymer ?
#
loop_
_entity_poly.entity_id
_entity_poly.type
_entity_poly.pdbx_seq_one_letter_code
_entity_poly.pdbx_strand_id
1 'polypeptide(L)' 'MNIFYWLKSLIHKEQKTMPEIKDIVTDELVKNALKSEVVTLAVKTQIKNTLEPQIEVAVDNALSDILGVMSTGDTGE' A
#
# COMPACT_ATOMS: atom_id res chain seq x y z
N MET A 1 -54.17 -29.20 -0.31
CA MET A 1 -52.76 -28.76 -0.38
C MET A 1 -52.08 -29.15 0.93
N ASN A 2 -51.15 -30.10 0.94
CA ASN A 2 -50.59 -30.64 2.18
C ASN A 2 -49.43 -29.76 2.65
N ILE A 3 -49.59 -29.14 3.83
CA ILE A 3 -48.64 -28.18 4.43
C ILE A 3 -47.23 -28.79 4.58
N PHE A 4 -47.12 -30.11 4.74
CA PHE A 4 -45.85 -30.82 4.83
C PHE A 4 -45.07 -30.82 3.51
N TYR A 5 -45.75 -30.80 2.36
CA TYR A 5 -45.09 -30.67 1.05
C TYR A 5 -44.56 -29.26 0.81
N TRP A 6 -45.28 -28.23 1.29
CA TRP A 6 -44.82 -26.84 1.23
C TRP A 6 -43.57 -26.63 2.10
N LEU A 7 -43.56 -27.17 3.32
CA LEU A 7 -42.39 -27.13 4.20
C LEU A 7 -41.19 -27.88 3.61
N LYS A 8 -41.40 -29.08 3.04
CA LYS A 8 -40.33 -29.84 2.36
C LYS A 8 -39.74 -29.08 1.16
N SER A 9 -40.58 -28.37 0.41
CA SER A 9 -40.16 -27.55 -0.72
C SER A 9 -39.33 -26.34 -0.26
N LEU A 10 -39.71 -25.69 0.85
CA LEU A 10 -38.92 -24.60 1.45
C LEU A 10 -37.51 -25.06 1.83
N ILE A 11 -37.39 -26.21 2.49
CA ILE A 11 -36.10 -26.77 2.94
C ILE A 11 -35.20 -27.13 1.75
N HIS A 12 -35.75 -27.62 0.65
CA HIS A 12 -34.97 -27.92 -0.57
C HIS A 12 -34.53 -26.66 -1.31
N LYS A 13 -35.32 -25.57 -1.24
CA LYS A 13 -35.02 -24.32 -1.95
C LYS A 13 -33.92 -23.50 -1.28
N GLU A 14 -33.78 -23.63 0.04
CA GLU A 14 -32.73 -23.00 0.85
C GLU A 14 -31.37 -23.74 0.79
N GLN A 15 -31.33 -24.98 0.29
CA GLN A 15 -30.08 -25.71 -0.02
C GLN A 15 -29.48 -25.25 -1.35
N LYS A 16 -29.52 -23.94 -1.64
CA LYS A 16 -28.61 -23.33 -2.61
C LYS A 16 -27.23 -23.42 -1.99
N THR A 17 -26.51 -24.48 -2.33
CA THR A 17 -25.08 -24.66 -2.05
C THR A 17 -24.41 -23.31 -2.27
N MET A 18 -24.00 -22.65 -1.19
CA MET A 18 -23.02 -21.58 -1.30
C MET A 18 -21.87 -22.20 -2.08
N PRO A 19 -21.40 -21.60 -3.20
CA PRO A 19 -20.14 -22.04 -3.75
C PRO A 19 -19.14 -21.95 -2.60
N GLU A 20 -18.50 -23.07 -2.26
CA GLU A 20 -17.37 -23.06 -1.35
C GLU A 20 -16.45 -21.93 -1.83
N ILE A 21 -16.20 -20.94 -0.99
CA ILE A 21 -15.18 -19.93 -1.26
C ILE A 21 -13.86 -20.71 -1.19
N LYS A 22 -13.43 -21.25 -2.35
CA LYS A 22 -12.26 -22.12 -2.48
C LYS A 22 -10.95 -21.34 -2.50
N ASP A 23 -10.98 -20.02 -2.40
CA ASP A 23 -9.78 -19.20 -2.47
C ASP A 23 -9.39 -18.76 -1.05
N ILE A 24 -8.68 -19.64 -0.36
CA ILE A 24 -7.96 -19.25 0.86
C ILE A 24 -6.80 -18.38 0.40
N VAL A 25 -6.85 -17.09 0.75
CA VAL A 25 -5.73 -16.18 0.56
C VAL A 25 -4.58 -16.68 1.43
N THR A 26 -3.60 -17.34 0.82
CA THR A 26 -2.38 -17.80 1.49
C THR A 26 -1.31 -16.72 1.48
N ASP A 27 -0.39 -16.78 2.44
CA ASP A 27 0.79 -15.92 2.48
C ASP A 27 1.58 -15.94 1.16
N GLU A 28 1.59 -17.09 0.48
CA GLU A 28 2.27 -17.25 -0.80
C GLU A 28 1.56 -16.51 -1.94
N LEU A 29 0.23 -16.55 -1.97
CA LEU A 29 -0.58 -15.77 -2.93
C LEU A 29 -0.39 -14.27 -2.71
N VAL A 30 -0.38 -13.82 -1.45
CA VAL A 30 -0.12 -12.41 -1.11
C VAL A 30 1.29 -12.01 -1.53
N LYS A 31 2.31 -12.81 -1.21
CA LYS A 31 3.70 -12.53 -1.62
C LYS A 31 3.86 -12.44 -3.13
N ASN A 32 3.19 -13.31 -3.88
CA ASN A 32 3.25 -13.28 -5.33
C ASN A 32 2.55 -12.04 -5.90
N ALA A 33 1.41 -11.62 -5.33
CA ALA A 33 0.75 -10.37 -5.70
C ALA A 33 1.61 -9.13 -5.41
N LEU A 34 2.32 -9.11 -4.27
CA LEU A 34 3.23 -8.02 -3.89
C LEU A 34 4.48 -7.92 -4.79
N LYS A 35 4.87 -9.00 -5.46
CA LYS A 35 5.96 -9.02 -6.46
C LYS A 35 5.52 -8.55 -7.84
N SER A 36 4.24 -8.23 -8.04
CA SER A 36 3.75 -7.75 -9.33
C SER A 36 4.50 -6.49 -9.77
N GLU A 37 4.61 -6.30 -11.09
CA GLU A 37 5.31 -5.16 -11.68
C GLU A 37 4.68 -3.83 -11.26
N VAL A 38 3.34 -3.79 -11.15
CA VAL A 38 2.58 -2.61 -10.71
C VAL A 38 2.96 -2.22 -9.28
N VAL A 39 2.98 -3.18 -8.35
CA VAL A 39 3.38 -2.92 -6.95
C VAL A 39 4.85 -2.50 -6.87
N THR A 40 5.71 -3.18 -7.63
CA THR A 40 7.14 -2.85 -7.69
C THR A 40 7.38 -1.43 -8.20
N LEU A 41 6.69 -0.99 -9.26
CA LEU A 41 6.77 0.36 -9.81
C LEU A 41 6.24 1.41 -8.83
N ALA A 42 5.11 1.13 -8.19
CA ALA A 42 4.53 2.03 -7.19
C ALA A 42 5.48 2.24 -6.00
N VAL A 43 6.06 1.16 -5.47
CA VAL A 43 7.03 1.22 -4.38
C VAL A 43 8.30 1.96 -4.80
N LYS A 44 8.86 1.67 -5.99
CA LYS A 44 10.03 2.41 -6.51
C LYS A 44 9.76 3.91 -6.64
N THR A 45 8.59 4.28 -7.15
CA THR A 45 8.18 5.68 -7.30
C THR A 45 8.06 6.37 -5.94
N GLN A 46 7.42 5.72 -4.96
CA GLN A 46 7.33 6.27 -3.60
C GLN A 46 8.71 6.47 -2.96
N ILE A 47 9.61 5.48 -3.08
CA ILE A 47 10.97 5.58 -2.57
C ILE A 47 11.69 6.77 -3.20
N LYS A 48 11.62 6.90 -4.53
CA LYS A 48 12.23 8.02 -5.27
C LYS A 48 11.71 9.37 -4.78
N ASN A 49 10.39 9.54 -4.75
CA ASN A 49 9.74 10.78 -4.33
C ASN A 49 10.04 11.15 -2.87
N THR A 50 10.34 10.15 -2.04
CA THR A 50 10.71 10.37 -0.63
C THR A 50 12.18 10.77 -0.48
N LEU A 51 13.07 10.11 -1.22
CA LEU A 51 14.51 10.29 -1.07
C LEU A 51 15.04 11.52 -1.82
N GLU A 52 14.50 11.87 -2.99
CA GLU A 52 14.94 13.05 -3.76
C GLU A 52 14.97 14.34 -2.92
N PRO A 53 13.87 14.77 -2.26
CA PRO A 53 13.88 15.99 -1.46
C PRO A 53 14.76 15.87 -0.20
N GLN A 54 14.89 14.67 0.38
CA GLN A 54 15.77 14.47 1.54
C GLN A 54 17.24 14.63 1.16
N ILE A 55 17.62 14.17 -0.04
CA ILE A 55 18.96 14.33 -0.57
C ILE A 55 19.24 15.80 -0.86
N GLU A 56 18.32 16.51 -1.52
CA GLU A 56 18.44 17.95 -1.79
C GLU A 56 18.70 18.73 -0.50
N VAL A 57 17.85 18.54 0.51
CA VAL A 57 18.01 19.21 1.82
C VAL A 57 19.32 18.85 2.50
N ALA A 58 19.72 17.57 2.47
CA ALA A 58 20.98 17.14 3.08
C ALA A 58 22.19 17.75 2.39
N VAL A 59 22.15 17.87 1.06
CA VAL A 59 23.19 18.53 0.26
C VAL A 59 23.23 20.02 0.56
N ASP A 60 22.09 20.71 0.57
CA ASP A 60 22.02 22.15 0.86
C ASP A 60 22.55 22.46 2.27
N ASN A 61 22.22 21.63 3.27
CA ASN A 61 22.75 21.77 4.61
C ASN A 61 24.28 21.55 4.65
N ALA A 62 24.77 20.48 4.01
CA ALA A 62 26.20 20.21 3.96
C ALA A 62 26.98 21.32 3.24
N LEU A 63 26.42 21.87 2.16
CA LEU A 63 26.99 23.02 1.46
C LEU A 63 26.94 24.28 2.33
N SER A 64 25.85 24.53 3.03
CA SER A 64 25.72 25.66 3.97
C SER A 64 26.74 25.58 5.11
N ASP A 65 27.00 24.39 5.64
CA ASP A 65 27.99 24.15 6.69
C ASP A 65 29.43 24.38 6.19
N ILE A 66 29.75 23.91 4.96
CA ILE A 66 31.09 24.08 4.36
C ILE A 66 31.33 25.52 3.94
N LEU A 67 30.35 26.14 3.27
CA LEU A 67 30.46 27.49 2.74
C LEU A 67 30.24 28.54 3.84
N GLY A 68 29.81 28.12 5.03
CA GLY A 68 29.61 28.92 6.22
C GLY A 68 28.86 30.20 5.90
N VAL A 69 27.54 30.10 5.64
CA VAL A 69 26.59 31.20 5.33
C VAL A 69 27.28 32.57 5.26
N MET A 70 27.95 32.84 4.14
CA MET A 70 28.73 34.07 3.98
C MET A 70 27.76 35.24 3.77
N SER A 71 27.20 35.75 4.86
CA SER A 71 26.82 37.17 5.07
C SER A 71 26.08 37.37 6.40
N THR A 72 26.71 37.04 7.52
CA THR A 72 26.61 37.95 8.68
C THR A 72 27.79 38.91 8.59
N GLY A 73 27.61 39.93 7.74
CA GLY A 73 28.35 41.18 7.87
C GLY A 73 27.92 41.83 9.18
N ASP A 74 28.54 41.39 10.26
CA ASP A 74 28.77 42.17 11.46
C ASP A 74 29.55 43.42 11.03
N THR A 75 28.82 44.47 10.68
CA THR A 75 29.37 45.83 10.73
C THR A 75 29.16 46.29 12.16
N GLY A 76 30.21 46.09 12.96
CA GLY A 76 30.36 46.73 14.24
C GLY A 76 30.40 48.26 14.09
N GLU A 77 30.02 48.91 15.20
CA GLU A 77 29.91 50.35 15.49
C GLU A 77 28.71 51.11 14.91
#